data_AF-A0AAV5GE08-F1
#
_entry.id   AF-A0AAV5GE08-F1
#
_cell.length_a   1.000
_cell.length_b   1.000
_cell.length_c   1.000
_cell.angle_alpha   90.00
_cell.angle_beta   90.00
_cell.angle_gamma   90.00
#
_symmetry.space_group_name_H-M   'P 1'
#
loop_
_entity.id
_entity.type
_entity.pdbx_description
1 polymer ?
#
loop_
_entity_poly.entity_id
_entity_poly.type
_entity_poly.pdbx_seq_one_letter_code
_entity_poly.pdbx_strand_id
1 'polypeptide(L)'
;MKDLRTSLALSEFMDLYNIDPALYDESLRWNTTNYAPAGLTTAVMPEGFFQNRTFTRVDRPPPSTPRYALSTSESTEGLSTTLVNQTLEARPAWTLQAAREALDKQGAAPSADDAALVRRLEELGVVPLYTFSDEVLMNKALARPTVELAMPARISPLTTTLSSHPYADASIVYLAGNLHDQRKAGGLRFTTFSARDDFVDMVLRGIRAPPRIREVGQRLAKRMAERVNGRRWVAAHLRRGDFVNIAWSPAKDALVHFDKTKKALDRGVGVLQEHFDSRLPLVDDPFYLATDETNTTALAYYRSRGAILLSDLFIPADTAALGWTSSYTDILAVVEQQVLAHADFFVGSELSSTSGGAINDRTALGKEEWSWSLLGRHD
;
A
#
# COMPACT_ATOMS: atom_id res chain seq x y z
N MET A 1 -29.55 26.25 -21.80
CA MET A 1 -29.10 26.54 -20.41
C MET A 1 -27.61 26.77 -20.47
N LYS A 2 -27.15 27.95 -20.03
CA LYS A 2 -25.73 28.34 -20.07
C LYS A 2 -24.94 27.45 -19.11
N ASP A 3 -23.81 27.00 -19.62
CA ASP A 3 -22.79 26.19 -18.96
C ASP A 3 -22.20 26.98 -17.77
N LEU A 4 -22.80 26.84 -16.59
CA LEU A 4 -22.24 27.34 -15.32
C LEU A 4 -21.18 26.33 -14.88
N ARG A 5 -20.00 26.40 -15.50
CA ARG A 5 -18.79 25.81 -14.91
C ARG A 5 -18.39 26.68 -13.74
N THR A 6 -18.87 26.34 -12.54
CA THR A 6 -18.32 26.87 -11.28
C THR A 6 -16.99 26.17 -11.01
N SER A 7 -15.95 26.59 -11.72
CA SER A 7 -14.56 26.35 -11.31
C SER A 7 -14.10 27.55 -10.51
N LEU A 8 -13.80 27.35 -9.23
CA LEU A 8 -13.07 28.32 -8.40
C LEU A 8 -11.58 28.14 -8.65
N ALA A 9 -10.86 29.23 -8.89
CA ALA A 9 -9.41 29.23 -8.77
C ALA A 9 -9.02 28.92 -7.32
N LEU A 10 -7.82 28.37 -7.12
CA LEU A 10 -7.33 28.08 -5.77
C LEU A 10 -7.29 29.33 -4.89
N SER A 11 -6.91 30.48 -5.44
CA SER A 11 -6.94 31.76 -4.72
C SER A 11 -8.36 32.12 -4.27
N GLU A 12 -9.35 31.93 -5.15
CA GLU A 12 -10.76 32.19 -4.83
C GLU A 12 -11.27 31.21 -3.77
N PHE A 13 -10.82 29.95 -3.77
CA PHE A 13 -11.11 28.99 -2.70
C PHE A 13 -10.50 29.45 -1.37
N MET A 14 -9.21 29.79 -1.35
CA MET A 14 -8.54 30.26 -0.14
C MET A 14 -9.21 31.52 0.41
N ASP A 15 -9.53 32.49 -0.45
CA ASP A 15 -10.25 33.71 -0.08
C ASP A 15 -11.66 33.41 0.45
N LEU A 16 -12.41 32.53 -0.23
CA LEU A 16 -13.77 32.13 0.18
C LEU A 16 -13.81 31.50 1.57
N TYR A 17 -12.78 30.74 1.93
CA TYR A 17 -12.67 30.08 3.23
C TYR A 17 -11.79 30.86 4.22
N ASN A 18 -11.37 32.08 3.87
CA ASN A 18 -10.50 32.93 4.67
C ASN A 18 -9.21 32.20 5.14
N ILE A 19 -8.64 31.41 4.24
CA ILE A 19 -7.40 30.66 4.44
C ILE A 19 -6.25 31.51 3.91
N ASP A 20 -5.30 31.86 4.78
CA ASP A 20 -4.12 32.62 4.38
C ASP A 20 -3.23 31.77 3.44
N PRO A 21 -2.96 32.21 2.19
CA PRO A 21 -2.09 31.48 1.28
C PRO A 21 -0.67 31.26 1.83
N ALA A 22 -0.18 32.12 2.73
CA ALA A 22 1.14 31.97 3.35
C ALA A 22 1.26 30.74 4.26
N LEU A 23 0.13 30.13 4.66
CA LEU A 23 0.09 28.86 5.39
C LEU A 23 0.60 27.69 4.55
N TYR A 24 0.68 27.86 3.23
CA TYR A 24 1.10 26.83 2.30
C TYR A 24 2.33 27.27 1.49
N ASP A 25 3.12 26.31 1.03
CA ASP A 25 4.15 26.56 0.03
C ASP A 25 3.55 26.52 -1.39
N GLU A 26 4.39 26.76 -2.39
CA GLU A 26 4.05 26.71 -3.82
C GLU A 26 3.48 25.37 -4.30
N SER A 27 3.65 24.31 -3.50
CA SER A 27 3.12 22.96 -3.75
C SER A 27 1.90 22.63 -2.88
N LEU A 28 1.31 23.62 -2.21
CA LEU A 28 0.17 23.47 -1.29
C LEU A 28 0.47 22.60 -0.06
N ARG A 29 1.75 22.46 0.31
CA ARG A 29 2.14 21.79 1.55
C ARG A 29 2.16 22.81 2.67
N TRP A 30 1.89 22.35 3.89
CA TRP A 30 1.98 23.22 5.07
C TRP A 30 3.37 23.87 5.16
N ASN A 31 3.38 25.20 5.21
CA ASN A 31 4.59 25.99 5.35
C ASN A 31 4.94 26.12 6.84
N THR A 32 5.77 25.20 7.33
CA THR A 32 6.20 25.15 8.73
C THR A 32 7.06 26.33 9.16
N THR A 33 7.62 27.09 8.21
CA THR A 33 8.41 28.30 8.48
C THR A 33 7.50 29.51 8.73
N ASN A 34 6.45 29.66 7.91
CA ASN A 34 5.57 30.82 7.96
C ASN A 34 4.37 30.63 8.88
N TYR A 35 4.06 29.38 9.27
CA TYR A 35 2.94 29.08 10.15
C TYR A 35 3.25 27.97 11.16
N ALA A 36 3.18 28.34 12.44
CA ALA A 36 2.95 27.41 13.53
C ALA A 36 1.57 27.73 14.14
N PRO A 37 0.70 26.72 14.35
CA PRO A 37 -0.57 26.95 15.02
C PRO A 37 -0.36 27.60 16.38
N ALA A 38 -1.22 28.57 16.73
CA ALA A 38 -1.08 29.31 17.97
C ALA A 38 -0.99 28.38 19.20
N GLY A 39 0.03 28.58 20.02
CA GLY A 39 0.29 27.76 21.21
C GLY A 39 0.97 26.41 20.96
N LEU A 40 1.28 26.06 19.71
CA LEU A 40 2.01 24.83 19.36
C LEU A 40 3.43 25.15 18.86
N THR A 41 4.39 24.31 19.24
CA THR A 41 5.76 24.34 18.72
C THR A 41 5.93 23.30 17.61
N THR A 42 6.65 23.65 16.54
CA THR A 42 6.89 22.74 15.41
C THR A 42 8.38 22.42 15.30
N ALA A 43 8.72 21.15 15.14
CA ALA A 43 10.06 20.70 14.72
C ALA A 43 9.96 19.98 13.38
N VAL A 44 10.88 20.29 12.46
CA VAL A 44 10.96 19.62 11.16
C VAL A 44 11.98 18.50 11.23
N MET A 45 11.58 17.28 10.88
CA MET A 45 12.48 16.16 10.67
C MET A 45 12.81 16.06 9.18
N PRO A 46 14.05 16.33 8.76
CA PRO A 46 14.44 16.20 7.35
C PRO A 46 14.37 14.74 6.90
N GLU A 47 14.17 14.51 5.60
CA GLU A 47 14.03 13.17 5.02
C GLU A 47 15.18 12.25 5.44
N GLY A 48 16.43 12.72 5.34
CA GLY A 48 17.63 11.94 5.69
C GLY A 48 17.71 11.50 7.15
N PHE A 49 17.00 12.19 8.05
CA PHE A 49 16.89 11.79 9.46
C PHE A 49 15.77 10.80 9.66
N PHE A 50 14.67 10.91 8.92
CA PHE A 50 13.61 9.90 8.99
C PHE A 50 14.05 8.59 8.33
N GLN A 51 14.70 8.69 7.16
CA GLN A 51 15.09 7.57 6.29
C GLN A 51 16.40 7.86 5.54
N ASN A 52 17.31 6.88 5.54
CA ASN A 52 18.57 6.92 4.78
C ASN A 52 18.91 5.51 4.28
N ARG A 53 19.79 5.39 3.29
CA ARG A 53 20.34 4.11 2.80
C ARG A 53 21.25 3.42 3.82
N THR A 54 21.66 4.11 4.88
CA THR A 54 22.62 3.61 5.88
C THR A 54 21.98 2.93 7.08
N PHE A 55 20.67 3.12 7.29
CA PHE A 55 19.94 2.55 8.42
C PHE A 55 18.51 2.16 8.03
N THR A 56 17.91 1.31 8.84
CA THR A 56 16.52 0.91 8.79
C THR A 56 15.77 1.56 9.93
N ARG A 57 14.74 2.33 9.58
CA ARG A 57 13.84 2.95 10.55
C ARG A 57 12.89 1.89 11.12
N VAL A 58 12.82 1.80 12.44
CA VAL A 58 11.90 0.89 13.16
C VAL A 58 11.00 1.65 14.12
N ASP A 59 9.92 1.02 14.57
CA ASP A 59 8.96 1.60 15.51
C ASP A 59 9.60 1.99 16.85
N ARG A 60 10.30 1.06 17.50
CA ARG A 60 10.87 1.21 18.85
C ARG A 60 12.20 0.47 18.96
N PRO A 61 13.00 0.69 20.04
CA PRO A 61 14.19 -0.12 20.26
C PRO A 61 13.84 -1.62 20.28
N PRO A 62 14.63 -2.47 19.63
CA PRO A 62 14.37 -3.90 19.65
C PRO A 62 14.38 -4.42 21.10
N PRO A 63 13.53 -5.41 21.43
CA PRO A 63 13.55 -6.01 22.75
C PRO A 63 14.95 -6.51 23.07
N SER A 64 15.39 -6.33 24.32
CA SER A 64 16.66 -6.87 24.77
C SER A 64 16.60 -8.38 24.68
N THR A 65 17.21 -8.97 23.65
CA THR A 65 17.39 -10.42 23.60
C THR A 65 18.26 -10.79 24.79
N PRO A 66 17.83 -11.73 25.66
CA PRO A 66 18.76 -12.34 26.59
C PRO A 66 19.91 -12.86 25.74
N ARG A 67 21.13 -12.34 25.98
CA ARG A 67 22.32 -12.99 25.45
C ARG A 67 22.34 -14.35 26.12
N TYR A 68 21.71 -15.35 25.52
CA TYR A 68 22.07 -16.73 25.80
C TYR A 68 23.56 -16.75 25.58
N ALA A 69 24.31 -16.96 26.66
CA ALA A 69 25.75 -17.03 26.63
C ALA A 69 26.08 -17.99 25.49
N LEU A 70 26.65 -17.45 24.41
CA LEU A 70 27.07 -18.21 23.25
C LEU A 70 27.96 -19.31 23.82
N SER A 71 27.42 -20.52 23.98
CA SER A 71 28.27 -21.65 24.29
C SER A 71 29.17 -21.75 23.08
N THR A 72 30.46 -21.63 23.32
CA THR A 72 31.56 -21.67 22.36
C THR A 72 31.68 -23.04 21.65
N SER A 73 30.58 -23.79 21.51
CA SER A 73 30.50 -24.89 20.56
C SER A 73 30.44 -24.28 19.16
N GLU A 74 31.63 -24.04 18.62
CA GLU A 74 31.84 -24.02 17.19
C GLU A 74 31.09 -25.17 16.51
N SER A 75 30.56 -24.85 15.34
CA SER A 75 30.15 -25.79 14.30
C SER A 75 29.00 -26.76 14.61
N THR A 76 27.86 -26.47 13.99
CA THR A 76 27.16 -27.50 13.22
C THR A 76 26.65 -27.02 11.85
N GLU A 77 26.59 -25.71 11.55
CA GLU A 77 26.01 -25.21 10.28
C GLU A 77 26.80 -24.07 9.57
N GLY A 78 28.08 -23.85 9.89
CA GLY A 78 28.92 -22.85 9.22
C GLY A 78 28.56 -21.37 9.50
N LEU A 79 27.50 -21.09 10.25
CA LEU A 79 27.11 -19.75 10.68
C LEU A 79 27.86 -19.34 11.96
N SER A 80 28.72 -18.33 11.86
CA SER A 80 29.40 -17.67 12.98
C SER A 80 28.99 -16.20 13.08
N THR A 81 29.11 -15.60 14.27
CA THR A 81 28.82 -14.17 14.49
C THR A 81 29.65 -13.28 13.55
N THR A 82 30.93 -13.59 13.35
CA THR A 82 31.81 -12.84 12.45
C THR A 82 31.31 -12.88 11.00
N LEU A 83 30.96 -14.07 10.50
CA LEU A 83 30.45 -14.24 9.15
C LEU A 83 29.12 -13.49 8.95
N VAL A 84 28.20 -13.62 9.90
CA VAL A 84 26.90 -12.95 9.87
C VAL A 84 27.06 -11.44 9.87
N ASN A 85 27.90 -10.89 10.75
CA ASN A 85 28.17 -9.45 10.79
C ASN A 85 28.75 -8.96 9.46
N GLN A 86 29.81 -9.60 8.95
CA GLN A 86 30.44 -9.21 7.69
C GLN A 86 29.47 -9.26 6.50
N THR A 87 28.60 -10.28 6.47
CA THR A 87 27.66 -10.46 5.36
C THR A 87 26.50 -9.48 5.43
N LEU A 88 25.85 -9.37 6.59
CA LEU A 88 24.60 -8.62 6.72
C LEU A 88 24.79 -7.13 6.99
N GLU A 89 25.99 -6.67 7.37
CA GLU A 89 26.28 -5.23 7.51
C GLU A 89 26.24 -4.46 6.19
N ALA A 90 26.33 -5.13 5.03
CA ALA A 90 26.39 -4.49 3.72
C ALA A 90 25.09 -3.76 3.31
N ARG A 91 23.96 -4.04 3.97
CA ARG A 91 22.66 -3.41 3.71
C ARG A 91 21.95 -3.07 5.02
N PRO A 92 21.06 -2.07 5.02
CA PRO A 92 20.33 -1.69 6.22
C PRO A 92 19.29 -2.73 6.66
N ALA A 93 18.73 -3.50 5.71
CA ALA A 93 17.83 -4.62 5.96
C ALA A 93 17.92 -5.65 4.83
N TRP A 94 17.53 -6.88 5.12
CA TRP A 94 17.53 -8.02 4.21
C TRP A 94 16.21 -8.77 4.26
N THR A 95 15.66 -9.15 3.11
CA THR A 95 14.65 -10.22 3.09
C THR A 95 15.28 -11.54 3.52
N LEU A 96 14.49 -12.48 4.04
CA LEU A 96 14.98 -13.79 4.44
C LEU A 96 15.69 -14.52 3.30
N GLN A 97 15.09 -14.50 2.10
CA GLN A 97 15.69 -15.08 0.91
C GLN A 97 17.04 -14.43 0.58
N ALA A 98 17.13 -13.09 0.57
CA ALA A 98 18.37 -12.41 0.23
C ALA A 98 19.47 -12.64 1.27
N ALA A 99 19.11 -12.72 2.56
CA ALA A 99 20.06 -13.07 3.62
C ALA A 99 20.57 -14.51 3.46
N ARG A 100 19.67 -15.47 3.20
CA ARG A 100 20.02 -16.88 2.93
C ARG A 100 21.00 -16.98 1.77
N GLU A 101 20.66 -16.39 0.62
CA GLU A 101 21.52 -16.40 -0.57
C GLU A 101 22.88 -15.73 -0.34
N ALA A 102 22.91 -14.65 0.46
CA ALA A 102 24.17 -13.97 0.77
C ALA A 102 25.07 -14.80 1.70
N LEU A 103 24.49 -15.48 2.69
CA LEU A 103 25.23 -16.35 3.61
C LEU A 103 25.74 -17.61 2.89
N ASP A 104 24.90 -18.23 2.05
CA ASP A 104 25.28 -19.38 1.23
C ASP A 104 26.46 -19.07 0.30
N LYS A 105 26.44 -17.89 -0.35
CA LYS A 105 27.57 -17.40 -1.17
C LYS A 105 28.88 -17.25 -0.40
N GLN A 106 28.83 -17.10 0.91
CA GLN A 106 30.01 -17.04 1.78
C GLN A 106 30.38 -18.40 2.39
N GLY A 107 29.76 -19.48 1.92
CA GLY A 107 30.06 -20.86 2.36
C GLY A 107 29.35 -21.29 3.64
N ALA A 108 28.36 -20.53 4.13
CA ALA A 108 27.47 -21.00 5.18
C ALA A 108 26.45 -22.01 4.60
N ALA A 109 25.84 -22.82 5.47
CA ALA A 109 24.73 -23.70 5.11
C ALA A 109 23.45 -23.25 5.85
N PRO A 110 22.86 -22.09 5.50
CA PRO A 110 21.68 -21.57 6.20
C PRO A 110 20.48 -22.49 6.03
N SER A 111 19.68 -22.66 7.08
CA SER A 111 18.47 -23.49 7.05
C SER A 111 17.48 -23.05 5.95
N ALA A 112 16.88 -24.05 5.29
CA ALA A 112 15.78 -23.87 4.37
C ALA A 112 14.46 -23.54 5.08
N ASP A 113 14.33 -23.87 6.37
CA ASP A 113 13.21 -23.44 7.21
C ASP A 113 13.44 -22.00 7.68
N ASP A 114 12.57 -21.09 7.22
CA ASP A 114 12.59 -19.67 7.56
C ASP A 114 12.55 -19.45 9.09
N ALA A 115 11.74 -20.22 9.83
CA ALA A 115 11.61 -20.05 11.27
C ALA A 115 12.88 -20.49 12.01
N ALA A 116 13.51 -21.57 11.57
CA ALA A 116 14.80 -22.01 12.09
C ALA A 116 15.91 -21.01 11.77
N LEU A 117 15.96 -20.48 10.55
CA LEU A 117 16.94 -19.48 10.13
C LEU A 117 16.82 -18.20 10.96
N VAL A 118 15.60 -17.68 11.16
CA VAL A 118 15.35 -16.49 11.98
C VAL A 118 15.85 -16.69 13.41
N ARG A 119 15.44 -17.79 14.07
CA ARG A 119 15.89 -18.09 15.45
C ARG A 119 17.42 -18.16 15.55
N ARG A 120 18.06 -18.80 14.56
CA ARG A 120 19.53 -18.93 14.56
C ARG A 120 20.23 -17.60 14.37
N LEU A 121 19.71 -16.73 13.51
CA LEU A 121 20.28 -15.39 13.29
C LEU A 121 20.03 -14.47 14.49
N GLU A 122 18.90 -14.60 15.18
CA GLU A 122 18.62 -13.93 16.45
C GLU A 122 19.64 -14.27 17.54
N GLU A 123 19.98 -15.55 17.70
CA GLU A 123 21.04 -16.00 18.61
C GLU A 123 22.41 -15.38 18.31
N LEU A 124 22.64 -15.05 17.03
CA LEU A 124 23.87 -14.40 16.55
C LEU A 124 23.78 -12.86 16.59
N GLY A 125 22.69 -12.31 17.14
CA GLY A 125 22.51 -10.88 17.37
C GLY A 125 21.86 -10.10 16.21
N VAL A 126 21.35 -10.80 15.20
CA VAL A 126 20.53 -10.18 14.14
C VAL A 126 19.13 -9.91 14.69
N VAL A 127 18.53 -8.80 14.28
CA VAL A 127 17.19 -8.42 14.73
C VAL A 127 16.16 -8.75 13.65
N PRO A 128 15.12 -9.54 13.96
CA PRO A 128 13.97 -9.74 13.08
C PRO A 128 13.15 -8.46 13.03
N LEU A 129 12.73 -8.09 11.83
CA LEU A 129 11.89 -6.94 11.56
C LEU A 129 10.62 -7.40 10.86
N TYR A 130 9.48 -7.16 11.48
CA TYR A 130 8.18 -7.55 10.96
C TYR A 130 7.66 -6.45 10.05
N THR A 131 7.28 -6.83 8.82
CA THR A 131 6.82 -5.89 7.78
C THR A 131 5.97 -6.60 6.73
N PHE A 132 5.84 -6.02 5.54
CA PHE A 132 5.08 -6.54 4.41
C PHE A 132 5.99 -6.74 3.20
N SER A 133 5.61 -7.67 2.31
CA SER A 133 6.31 -8.00 1.07
C SER A 133 6.58 -6.76 0.21
N ASP A 134 7.68 -6.78 -0.54
CA ASP A 134 8.00 -5.70 -1.48
C ASP A 134 7.01 -5.63 -2.65
N GLU A 135 6.26 -6.71 -2.92
CA GLU A 135 5.20 -6.74 -3.93
C GLU A 135 4.04 -5.78 -3.61
N VAL A 136 3.86 -5.43 -2.34
CA VAL A 136 2.86 -4.45 -1.87
C VAL A 136 3.51 -3.14 -1.42
N LEU A 137 4.81 -2.97 -1.67
CA LEU A 137 5.57 -1.80 -1.24
C LEU A 137 4.97 -0.51 -1.78
N MET A 138 4.63 -0.49 -3.07
CA MET A 138 4.23 0.74 -3.75
C MET A 138 2.73 1.00 -3.65
N ASN A 139 1.90 -0.04 -3.62
CA ASN A 139 0.46 0.11 -3.38
C ASN A 139 0.09 0.34 -1.90
N LYS A 140 1.01 0.09 -0.96
CA LYS A 140 0.81 0.27 0.50
C LYS A 140 -0.25 -0.64 1.12
N ALA A 141 -0.55 -1.78 0.48
CA ALA A 141 -1.42 -2.77 1.10
C ALA A 141 -0.74 -3.36 2.35
N LEU A 142 -1.51 -3.53 3.42
CA LEU A 142 -1.09 -4.19 4.66
C LEU A 142 -1.36 -5.70 4.56
N ALA A 143 -0.85 -6.30 3.49
CA ALA A 143 -1.02 -7.70 3.16
C ALA A 143 0.35 -8.36 2.92
N ARG A 144 0.40 -9.70 2.79
CA ARG A 144 1.65 -10.45 2.61
C ARG A 144 2.67 -10.14 3.70
N PRO A 145 2.35 -10.40 4.97
CA PRO A 145 3.29 -10.17 6.06
C PRO A 145 4.58 -10.97 5.83
N THR A 146 5.71 -10.35 6.12
CA THR A 146 7.04 -10.97 5.98
C THR A 146 7.96 -10.56 7.11
N VAL A 147 9.08 -11.26 7.23
CA VAL A 147 10.17 -10.96 8.15
C VAL A 147 11.37 -10.51 7.32
N GLU A 148 11.93 -9.37 7.71
CA GLU A 148 13.24 -8.91 7.27
C GLU A 148 14.24 -8.98 8.42
N LEU A 149 15.52 -8.85 8.11
CA LEU A 149 16.62 -9.00 9.04
C LEU A 149 17.48 -7.74 9.00
N ALA A 150 17.89 -7.24 10.16
CA ALA A 150 18.81 -6.13 10.26
C ALA A 150 19.83 -6.32 11.39
N MET A 151 21.04 -5.80 11.17
CA MET A 151 22.04 -5.70 12.23
C MET A 151 21.63 -4.60 13.22
N PRO A 152 21.86 -4.76 14.55
CA PRO A 152 21.55 -3.73 15.53
C PRO A 152 22.15 -2.36 15.20
N ALA A 153 23.38 -2.33 14.68
CA ALA A 153 24.07 -1.10 14.25
C ALA A 153 23.41 -0.40 13.06
N ARG A 154 22.49 -1.07 12.34
CA ARG A 154 21.73 -0.52 11.23
C ARG A 154 20.33 -0.08 11.63
N ILE A 155 19.93 -0.23 12.89
CA ILE A 155 18.57 0.11 13.33
C ILE A 155 18.54 1.54 13.91
N SER A 156 17.55 2.32 13.48
CA SER A 156 17.26 3.63 14.09
C SER A 156 15.81 3.64 14.60
N PRO A 157 15.58 3.54 15.91
CA PRO A 157 14.23 3.58 16.49
C PRO A 157 13.58 4.95 16.37
N LEU A 158 12.36 5.02 15.85
CA LEU A 158 11.61 6.27 15.75
C LEU A 158 11.34 6.88 17.12
N THR A 159 10.90 6.08 18.10
CA THR A 159 10.63 6.60 19.46
C THR A 159 11.86 7.21 20.12
N THR A 160 13.05 6.64 19.92
CA THR A 160 14.31 7.23 20.41
C THR A 160 14.60 8.56 19.73
N THR A 161 14.42 8.65 18.41
CA THR A 161 14.58 9.92 17.68
C THR A 161 13.59 10.97 18.17
N LEU A 162 12.30 10.63 18.30
CA LEU A 162 11.27 11.55 18.77
C LEU A 162 11.45 11.98 20.23
N SER A 163 12.09 11.16 21.06
CA SER A 163 12.41 11.49 22.46
C SER A 163 13.66 12.36 22.61
N SER A 164 14.29 12.76 21.51
CA SER A 164 15.48 13.62 21.52
C SER A 164 15.17 15.05 21.06
N HIS A 165 15.92 16.04 21.55
CA HIS A 165 15.84 17.43 21.07
C HIS A 165 16.19 17.50 19.56
N PRO A 166 15.48 18.29 18.74
CA PRO A 166 14.40 19.22 19.10
C PRO A 166 12.99 18.59 19.13
N TYR A 167 12.85 17.32 18.76
CA TYR A 167 11.53 16.69 18.56
C TYR A 167 10.78 16.48 19.88
N ALA A 168 11.48 16.18 20.96
CA ALA A 168 10.88 15.97 22.28
C ALA A 168 10.17 17.22 22.84
N ASP A 169 10.61 18.41 22.42
CA ASP A 169 10.08 19.70 22.87
C ASP A 169 9.01 20.26 21.91
N ALA A 170 8.74 19.56 20.81
CA ALA A 170 7.82 19.98 19.78
C ALA A 170 6.41 19.43 20.03
N SER A 171 5.40 20.29 19.84
CA SER A 171 4.00 19.86 19.80
C SER A 171 3.66 19.15 18.50
N ILE A 172 4.31 19.53 17.39
CA ILE A 172 4.14 18.96 16.07
C ILE A 172 5.50 18.60 15.49
N VAL A 173 5.66 17.35 15.07
CA VAL A 173 6.82 16.92 14.28
C VAL A 173 6.40 16.79 12.81
N TYR A 174 6.92 17.67 11.97
CA TYR A 174 6.69 17.64 10.54
C TYR A 174 7.76 16.80 9.85
N LEU A 175 7.35 15.67 9.26
CA LEU A 175 8.24 14.81 8.48
C LEU A 175 8.35 15.36 7.07
N ALA A 176 9.52 15.91 6.72
CA ALA A 176 9.77 16.51 5.41
C ALA A 176 10.33 15.50 4.40
N GLY A 177 9.97 15.65 3.13
CA GLY A 177 10.51 14.87 2.01
C GLY A 177 9.57 13.79 1.48
N ASN A 178 10.13 12.83 0.74
CA ASN A 178 9.34 11.77 0.09
C ASN A 178 9.15 10.55 1.01
N LEU A 179 7.94 10.44 1.57
CA LEU A 179 7.55 9.32 2.44
C LEU A 179 6.83 8.19 1.67
N HIS A 180 6.58 8.38 0.38
CA HIS A 180 5.76 7.47 -0.42
C HIS A 180 6.61 6.50 -1.25
N ASP A 181 7.51 7.00 -2.09
CA ASP A 181 8.19 6.16 -3.09
C ASP A 181 9.20 5.18 -2.47
N GLN A 182 9.09 3.90 -2.84
CA GLN A 182 9.93 2.80 -2.35
C GLN A 182 9.99 2.67 -0.81
N ARG A 183 8.94 3.09 -0.11
CA ARG A 183 8.87 3.05 1.36
C ARG A 183 7.88 2.01 1.86
N LYS A 184 8.21 1.31 2.95
CA LYS A 184 7.27 0.40 3.62
C LYS A 184 5.99 1.13 4.05
N ALA A 185 4.89 0.41 4.20
CA ALA A 185 3.66 1.00 4.72
C ALA A 185 3.92 1.61 6.12
N GLY A 186 3.41 2.83 6.36
CA GLY A 186 3.73 3.61 7.56
C GLY A 186 5.16 4.16 7.63
N GLY A 187 6.02 3.86 6.65
CA GLY A 187 7.42 4.30 6.61
C GLY A 187 8.35 3.59 7.60
N LEU A 188 7.87 2.51 8.24
CA LEU A 188 8.54 1.82 9.34
C LEU A 188 8.60 0.30 9.10
N ARG A 189 9.50 -0.35 9.84
CA ARG A 189 9.40 -1.78 10.17
C ARG A 189 9.14 -1.93 11.65
N PHE A 190 8.57 -3.05 12.06
CA PHE A 190 8.21 -3.30 13.44
C PHE A 190 9.20 -4.26 14.09
N THR A 191 9.58 -4.00 15.32
CA THR A 191 10.48 -4.85 16.10
C THR A 191 9.80 -6.03 16.76
N THR A 192 8.46 -6.09 16.74
CA THR A 192 7.67 -7.22 17.25
C THR A 192 6.49 -7.51 16.33
N PHE A 193 6.02 -8.76 16.34
CA PHE A 193 4.81 -9.18 15.63
C PHE A 193 3.58 -8.39 16.10
N SER A 194 3.41 -8.26 17.43
CA SER A 194 2.28 -7.51 18.03
C SER A 194 2.24 -6.06 17.55
N ALA A 195 3.39 -5.37 17.48
CA ALA A 195 3.43 -3.98 17.02
C ALA A 195 2.98 -3.81 15.56
N ARG A 196 3.35 -4.77 14.70
CA ARG A 196 2.91 -4.78 13.30
C ARG A 196 1.40 -5.01 13.23
N ASP A 197 0.88 -5.95 14.01
CA ASP A 197 -0.55 -6.25 14.03
C ASP A 197 -1.38 -5.11 14.62
N ASP A 198 -0.88 -4.42 15.64
CA ASP A 198 -1.50 -3.20 16.18
C ASP A 198 -1.57 -2.10 15.11
N PHE A 199 -0.50 -1.95 14.29
CA PHE A 199 -0.51 -1.02 13.16
C PHE A 199 -1.51 -1.44 12.07
N VAL A 200 -1.60 -2.73 11.76
CA VAL A 200 -2.61 -3.26 10.83
C VAL A 200 -4.01 -2.93 11.35
N ASP A 201 -4.29 -3.21 12.62
CA ASP A 201 -5.60 -2.95 13.23
C ASP A 201 -5.95 -1.46 13.18
N MET A 202 -5.00 -0.61 13.57
CA MET A 202 -5.16 0.85 13.54
C MET A 202 -5.49 1.35 12.14
N VAL A 203 -4.81 0.87 11.10
CA VAL A 203 -5.06 1.32 9.72
C VAL A 203 -6.37 0.74 9.20
N LEU A 204 -6.56 -0.58 9.26
CA LEU A 204 -7.71 -1.25 8.66
C LEU A 204 -9.04 -0.89 9.36
N ARG A 205 -9.02 -0.66 10.68
CA ARG A 205 -10.22 -0.32 11.44
C ARG A 205 -10.36 1.17 11.72
N GLY A 206 -9.25 1.89 11.86
CA GLY A 206 -9.24 3.32 12.20
C GLY A 206 -9.28 4.25 10.99
N ILE A 207 -8.65 3.89 9.87
CA ILE A 207 -8.61 4.73 8.66
C ILE A 207 -9.64 4.20 7.67
N ARG A 208 -10.87 4.68 7.78
CA ARG A 208 -12.00 4.23 6.95
C ARG A 208 -12.59 5.37 6.16
N ALA A 209 -13.05 5.06 4.95
CA ALA A 209 -13.86 5.99 4.19
C ALA A 209 -15.09 6.45 4.99
N PRO A 210 -15.50 7.73 4.88
CA PRO A 210 -16.73 8.24 5.46
C PRO A 210 -17.93 7.32 5.18
N PRO A 211 -18.88 7.13 6.12
CA PRO A 211 -20.01 6.22 5.97
C PRO A 211 -20.74 6.34 4.63
N ARG A 212 -21.04 7.58 4.19
CA ARG A 212 -21.70 7.85 2.91
C ARG A 212 -20.96 7.29 1.70
N ILE A 213 -19.62 7.33 1.70
CA ILE A 213 -18.78 6.81 0.60
C ILE A 213 -18.85 5.29 0.57
N ARG A 214 -18.76 4.65 1.75
CA ARG A 214 -18.89 3.19 1.88
C ARG A 214 -20.26 2.69 1.45
N GLU A 215 -21.32 3.40 1.85
CA GLU A 215 -22.69 3.08 1.46
C GLU A 215 -22.90 3.19 -0.06
N VAL A 216 -22.35 4.23 -0.70
CA VAL A 216 -22.38 4.35 -2.17
C VAL A 216 -21.64 3.17 -2.81
N GLY A 217 -20.42 2.88 -2.35
CA GLY A 217 -19.64 1.74 -2.85
C GLY A 217 -20.38 0.41 -2.74
N GLN A 218 -21.04 0.16 -1.60
CA GLN A 218 -21.87 -1.03 -1.39
C GLN A 218 -23.07 -1.09 -2.34
N ARG A 219 -23.75 0.04 -2.60
CA ARG A 219 -24.85 0.10 -3.57
C ARG A 219 -24.37 -0.21 -4.99
N LEU A 220 -23.22 0.31 -5.38
CA LEU A 220 -22.63 0.03 -6.69
C LEU A 220 -22.21 -1.43 -6.82
N ALA A 221 -21.58 -2.00 -5.78
CA ALA A 221 -21.25 -3.43 -5.74
C ALA A 221 -22.50 -4.31 -5.83
N LYS A 222 -23.59 -3.92 -5.17
CA LYS A 222 -24.89 -4.60 -5.30
C LYS A 222 -25.40 -4.54 -6.74
N ARG A 223 -25.34 -3.37 -7.39
CA ARG A 223 -25.73 -3.25 -8.81
C ARG A 223 -24.83 -4.09 -9.72
N MET A 224 -23.54 -4.20 -9.42
CA MET A 224 -22.65 -5.09 -10.15
C MET A 224 -23.06 -6.56 -9.99
N ALA A 225 -23.40 -7.00 -8.78
CA ALA A 225 -23.95 -8.34 -8.54
C ALA A 225 -25.28 -8.57 -9.29
N GLU A 226 -26.14 -7.55 -9.38
CA GLU A 226 -27.37 -7.60 -10.18
C GLU A 226 -27.08 -7.78 -11.68
N ARG A 227 -26.03 -7.12 -12.22
CA ARG A 227 -25.61 -7.28 -13.64
C ARG A 227 -25.22 -8.72 -13.98
N VAL A 228 -24.73 -9.48 -13.00
CA VAL A 228 -24.36 -10.90 -13.15
C VAL A 228 -25.41 -11.84 -12.55
N ASN A 229 -26.64 -11.38 -12.32
CA ASN A 229 -27.74 -12.16 -11.76
C ASN A 229 -27.37 -12.89 -10.44
N GLY A 230 -26.62 -12.23 -9.57
CA GLY A 230 -26.18 -12.76 -8.27
C GLY A 230 -25.07 -13.81 -8.33
N ARG A 231 -24.49 -14.05 -9.51
CA ARG A 231 -23.23 -14.80 -9.64
C ARG A 231 -22.09 -14.04 -8.97
N ARG A 232 -21.02 -14.77 -8.70
CA ARG A 232 -19.74 -14.21 -8.33
C ARG A 232 -19.22 -13.37 -9.49
N TRP A 233 -18.48 -12.32 -9.16
CA TRP A 233 -17.94 -11.41 -10.15
C TRP A 233 -16.52 -11.00 -9.81
N VAL A 234 -15.79 -10.67 -10.86
CA VAL A 234 -14.40 -10.24 -10.78
C VAL A 234 -14.30 -8.75 -11.04
N ALA A 235 -13.26 -8.12 -10.51
CA ALA A 235 -13.01 -6.70 -10.70
C ALA A 235 -11.54 -6.42 -10.93
N ALA A 236 -11.23 -5.39 -11.70
CA ALA A 236 -9.87 -4.92 -11.91
C ALA A 236 -9.72 -3.43 -11.65
N HIS A 237 -8.51 -3.04 -11.26
CA HIS A 237 -8.06 -1.66 -11.27
C HIS A 237 -6.95 -1.48 -12.31
N LEU A 238 -7.23 -0.66 -13.33
CA LEU A 238 -6.34 -0.38 -14.45
C LEU A 238 -5.90 1.10 -14.36
N ARG A 239 -4.76 1.33 -13.70
CA ARG A 239 -4.15 2.66 -13.53
C ARG A 239 -3.38 3.07 -14.78
N ARG A 240 -3.77 4.17 -15.41
CA ARG A 240 -3.12 4.73 -16.61
C ARG A 240 -2.55 6.11 -16.35
N GLY A 241 -3.40 7.13 -16.28
CA GLY A 241 -3.07 8.55 -16.11
C GLY A 241 -1.60 8.93 -16.28
N ASP A 242 -0.99 9.37 -15.18
CA ASP A 242 0.42 9.69 -15.07
C ASP A 242 1.35 8.46 -15.18
N PHE A 243 0.87 7.26 -14.82
CA PHE A 243 1.64 6.01 -14.83
C PHE A 243 2.15 5.65 -16.23
N VAL A 244 1.47 6.06 -17.30
CA VAL A 244 1.94 5.87 -18.68
C VAL A 244 3.23 6.66 -18.92
N ASN A 245 3.29 7.91 -18.44
CA ASN A 245 4.39 8.83 -18.69
C ASN A 245 5.62 8.50 -17.84
N ILE A 246 5.42 8.05 -16.59
CA ILE A 246 6.51 7.62 -15.70
C ILE A 246 6.87 6.13 -15.86
N ALA A 247 6.30 5.47 -16.87
CA ALA A 247 6.54 4.07 -17.21
C ALA A 247 6.23 3.07 -16.08
N TRP A 248 5.25 3.38 -15.23
CA TRP A 248 4.70 2.48 -14.20
C TRP A 248 3.55 1.61 -14.72
N SER A 249 2.95 1.97 -15.86
CA SER A 249 1.98 1.13 -16.55
C SER A 249 2.65 -0.10 -17.19
N PRO A 250 2.10 -1.32 -17.03
CA PRO A 250 2.58 -2.55 -17.70
C PRO A 250 2.63 -2.47 -19.24
N ALA A 251 1.89 -1.54 -19.84
CA ALA A 251 2.01 -1.18 -21.25
C ALA A 251 1.69 0.29 -21.49
N LYS A 252 2.41 0.91 -22.44
CA LYS A 252 2.12 2.28 -22.89
C LYS A 252 0.80 2.36 -23.64
N ASP A 253 0.50 1.37 -24.48
CA ASP A 253 -0.76 1.31 -25.21
C ASP A 253 -1.95 0.93 -24.28
N ALA A 254 -3.10 1.56 -24.52
CA ALA A 254 -4.30 1.42 -23.68
C ALA A 254 -5.00 0.07 -23.86
N LEU A 255 -5.01 -0.45 -25.08
CA LEU A 255 -5.66 -1.71 -25.42
C LEU A 255 -4.78 -2.87 -24.95
N VAL A 256 -3.47 -2.79 -25.16
CA VAL A 256 -2.52 -3.80 -24.68
C VAL A 256 -2.54 -3.92 -23.15
N HIS A 257 -2.57 -2.81 -22.41
CA HIS A 257 -2.68 -2.86 -20.95
C HIS A 257 -4.01 -3.49 -20.52
N PHE A 258 -5.11 -3.14 -21.18
CA PHE A 258 -6.40 -3.76 -20.91
C PHE A 258 -6.39 -5.26 -21.18
N ASP A 259 -5.82 -5.70 -22.30
CA ASP A 259 -5.79 -7.13 -22.65
C ASP A 259 -4.96 -7.94 -21.63
N LYS A 260 -3.85 -7.36 -21.13
CA LYS A 260 -3.10 -7.94 -19.99
C LYS A 260 -3.96 -8.05 -18.73
N THR A 261 -4.73 -6.99 -18.44
CA THR A 261 -5.64 -6.93 -17.29
C THR A 261 -6.75 -7.98 -17.40
N LYS A 262 -7.38 -8.08 -18.58
CA LYS A 262 -8.43 -9.06 -18.84
C LYS A 262 -7.90 -10.49 -18.72
N LYS A 263 -6.71 -10.77 -19.27
CA LYS A 263 -6.05 -12.07 -19.12
C LYS A 263 -5.78 -12.42 -17.65
N ALA A 264 -5.47 -11.44 -16.80
CA ALA A 264 -5.30 -11.66 -15.36
C ALA A 264 -6.64 -11.93 -14.66
N LEU A 265 -7.71 -11.24 -15.06
CA LEU A 265 -9.06 -11.55 -14.57
C LEU A 265 -9.51 -12.96 -14.94
N ASP A 266 -9.20 -13.41 -16.16
CA ASP A 266 -9.55 -14.77 -16.60
C ASP A 266 -8.83 -15.84 -15.76
N ARG A 267 -7.58 -15.59 -15.36
CA ARG A 267 -6.90 -16.43 -14.36
C ARG A 267 -7.59 -16.38 -13.00
N GLY A 268 -8.06 -15.21 -12.58
CA GLY A 268 -8.84 -15.04 -11.35
C GLY A 268 -10.16 -15.81 -11.34
N VAL A 269 -10.83 -15.95 -12.50
CA VAL A 269 -12.00 -16.83 -12.65
C VAL A 269 -11.61 -18.29 -12.41
N GLY A 270 -10.45 -18.73 -12.89
CA GLY A 270 -9.90 -20.05 -12.57
C GLY A 270 -9.70 -20.27 -11.08
N VAL A 271 -9.13 -19.28 -10.37
CA VAL A 271 -8.99 -19.34 -8.90
C VAL A 271 -10.34 -19.42 -8.20
N LEU A 272 -11.37 -18.72 -8.69
CA LEU A 272 -12.73 -18.85 -8.13
C LEU A 272 -13.29 -20.26 -8.29
N GLN A 273 -12.98 -20.95 -9.38
CA GLN A 273 -13.42 -22.33 -9.63
C GLN A 273 -12.76 -23.32 -8.66
N GLU A 274 -11.53 -23.05 -8.23
CA GLU A 274 -10.82 -23.87 -7.24
C GLU A 274 -11.44 -23.78 -5.84
N HIS A 275 -12.12 -22.68 -5.52
CA HIS A 275 -12.63 -22.40 -4.17
C HIS A 275 -14.16 -22.44 -4.05
N PHE A 276 -14.89 -22.49 -5.16
CA PHE A 276 -16.35 -22.45 -5.14
C PHE A 276 -16.99 -23.37 -6.19
N ASP A 277 -17.99 -24.13 -5.75
CA ASP A 277 -18.74 -25.08 -6.61
C ASP A 277 -19.93 -24.46 -7.34
N SER A 278 -20.33 -23.23 -6.98
CA SER A 278 -21.56 -22.62 -7.49
C SER A 278 -21.46 -21.12 -7.67
N ARG A 279 -22.39 -20.59 -8.48
CA ARG A 279 -22.50 -19.16 -8.82
C ARG A 279 -21.23 -18.60 -9.44
N LEU A 280 -20.46 -19.42 -10.17
CA LEU A 280 -19.24 -18.98 -10.84
C LEU A 280 -19.55 -18.00 -11.98
N PRO A 281 -18.61 -17.09 -12.33
CA PRO A 281 -18.76 -16.23 -13.50
C PRO A 281 -18.93 -17.05 -14.79
N LEU A 282 -19.81 -16.59 -15.68
CA LEU A 282 -19.91 -17.10 -17.05
C LEU A 282 -18.85 -16.44 -17.96
N VAL A 283 -18.55 -17.07 -19.09
CA VAL A 283 -17.54 -16.58 -20.06
C VAL A 283 -17.80 -15.14 -20.50
N ASP A 284 -19.08 -14.79 -20.70
CA ASP A 284 -19.52 -13.47 -21.16
C ASP A 284 -20.06 -12.58 -20.04
N ASP A 285 -19.85 -12.96 -18.76
CA ASP A 285 -20.29 -12.12 -17.66
C ASP A 285 -19.51 -10.81 -17.64
N PRO A 286 -20.20 -9.67 -17.42
CA PRO A 286 -19.52 -8.40 -17.23
C PRO A 286 -18.66 -8.42 -15.97
N PHE A 287 -17.61 -7.61 -15.96
CA PHE A 287 -16.74 -7.39 -14.81
C PHE A 287 -16.62 -5.90 -14.52
N TYR A 288 -16.31 -5.55 -13.27
CA TYR A 288 -16.09 -4.15 -12.92
C TYR A 288 -14.66 -3.72 -13.24
N LEU A 289 -14.49 -2.54 -13.85
CA LEU A 289 -13.19 -1.96 -14.13
C LEU A 289 -13.12 -0.54 -13.57
N ALA A 290 -12.27 -0.36 -12.56
CA ALA A 290 -11.84 0.96 -12.11
C ALA A 290 -10.66 1.43 -12.98
N THR A 291 -10.75 2.63 -13.53
CA THR A 291 -9.69 3.21 -14.35
C THR A 291 -9.78 4.73 -14.40
N ASP A 292 -8.63 5.39 -14.51
CA ASP A 292 -8.49 6.82 -14.76
C ASP A 292 -8.26 7.16 -16.24
N GLU A 293 -8.47 6.20 -17.14
CA GLU A 293 -8.46 6.44 -18.59
C GLU A 293 -9.59 7.38 -19.00
N THR A 294 -9.27 8.33 -19.88
CA THR A 294 -10.22 9.35 -20.37
C THR A 294 -10.43 9.27 -21.88
N ASN A 295 -9.58 8.52 -22.59
CA ASN A 295 -9.70 8.31 -24.02
C ASN A 295 -10.98 7.52 -24.34
N THR A 296 -11.94 8.18 -24.99
CA THR A 296 -13.26 7.60 -25.29
C THR A 296 -13.19 6.36 -26.18
N THR A 297 -12.22 6.28 -27.10
CA THR A 297 -11.99 5.10 -27.94
C THR A 297 -11.53 3.91 -27.11
N ALA A 298 -10.58 4.11 -26.19
CA ALA A 298 -10.13 3.07 -25.28
C ALA A 298 -11.25 2.61 -24.34
N LEU A 299 -12.01 3.54 -23.77
CA LEU A 299 -13.16 3.22 -22.91
C LEU A 299 -14.26 2.45 -23.65
N ALA A 300 -14.53 2.78 -24.92
CA ALA A 300 -15.45 2.03 -25.75
C ALA A 300 -14.95 0.59 -26.01
N TYR A 301 -13.64 0.44 -26.26
CA TYR A 301 -12.99 -0.87 -26.41
C TYR A 301 -13.09 -1.71 -25.12
N TYR A 302 -12.96 -1.10 -23.94
CA TYR A 302 -13.10 -1.78 -22.66
C TYR A 302 -14.54 -2.29 -22.48
N ARG A 303 -15.53 -1.42 -22.70
CA ARG A 303 -16.95 -1.78 -22.60
C ARG A 303 -17.36 -2.86 -23.58
N SER A 304 -16.85 -2.82 -24.81
CA SER A 304 -17.14 -3.85 -25.83
C SER A 304 -16.60 -5.24 -25.45
N ARG A 305 -15.83 -5.37 -24.37
CA ARG A 305 -15.27 -6.61 -23.83
C ARG A 305 -15.81 -6.95 -22.44
N GLY A 306 -16.93 -6.36 -22.05
CA GLY A 306 -17.62 -6.68 -20.80
C GLY A 306 -17.20 -5.84 -19.60
N ALA A 307 -16.33 -4.82 -19.77
CA ALA A 307 -16.01 -3.92 -18.67
C ALA A 307 -17.20 -3.00 -18.34
N ILE A 308 -17.54 -2.94 -17.05
CA ILE A 308 -18.50 -2.01 -16.47
C ILE A 308 -17.70 -0.96 -15.70
N LEU A 309 -17.84 0.29 -16.10
CA LEU A 309 -17.15 1.42 -15.46
C LEU A 309 -18.02 2.04 -14.37
N LEU A 310 -17.40 2.88 -13.53
CA LEU A 310 -18.10 3.68 -12.52
C LEU A 310 -19.33 4.42 -13.10
N SER A 311 -19.12 5.07 -14.26
CA SER A 311 -20.17 5.82 -14.97
C SER A 311 -21.34 4.96 -15.45
N ASP A 312 -21.17 3.64 -15.57
CA ASP A 312 -22.21 2.71 -16.01
C ASP A 312 -23.05 2.17 -14.82
N LEU A 313 -22.57 2.39 -13.58
CA LEU A 313 -23.25 1.99 -12.33
C LEU A 313 -23.82 3.17 -11.53
N PHE A 314 -23.25 4.37 -11.70
CA PHE A 314 -23.69 5.59 -11.04
C PHE A 314 -25.09 5.99 -11.49
N ILE A 315 -25.94 6.33 -10.53
CA ILE A 315 -27.26 6.93 -10.77
C ILE A 315 -27.39 8.25 -10.02
N PRO A 316 -28.37 9.12 -10.37
CA PRO A 316 -28.53 10.43 -9.72
C PRO A 316 -28.64 10.37 -8.19
N ALA A 317 -29.21 9.29 -7.64
CA ALA A 317 -29.29 9.09 -6.19
C ALA A 317 -27.92 8.93 -5.51
N ASP A 318 -26.91 8.38 -6.20
CA ASP A 318 -25.56 8.27 -5.63
C ASP A 318 -24.82 9.60 -5.66
N THR A 319 -24.97 10.36 -6.76
CA THR A 319 -24.50 11.74 -6.84
C THR A 319 -25.13 12.60 -5.74
N ALA A 320 -26.44 12.47 -5.52
CA ALA A 320 -27.13 13.17 -4.43
C ALA A 320 -26.60 12.77 -3.05
N ALA A 321 -26.30 11.48 -2.82
CA ALA A 321 -25.75 10.99 -1.56
C ALA A 321 -24.32 11.49 -1.27
N LEU A 322 -23.51 11.66 -2.31
CA LEU A 322 -22.16 12.24 -2.20
C LEU A 322 -22.18 13.78 -2.16
N GLY A 323 -23.24 14.40 -2.65
CA GLY A 323 -23.36 15.85 -2.79
C GLY A 323 -22.27 16.41 -3.71
N TRP A 324 -21.86 17.65 -3.46
CA TRP A 324 -20.82 18.33 -4.25
C TRP A 324 -19.48 17.58 -4.29
N THR A 325 -19.21 16.68 -3.31
CA THR A 325 -17.96 15.91 -3.28
C THR A 325 -17.87 14.86 -4.38
N SER A 326 -18.97 14.50 -5.07
CA SER A 326 -18.93 13.60 -6.23
C SER A 326 -18.17 14.16 -7.43
N SER A 327 -17.90 15.47 -7.45
CA SER A 327 -17.16 16.11 -8.52
C SER A 327 -15.63 15.91 -8.42
N TYR A 328 -15.14 15.35 -7.31
CA TYR A 328 -13.71 15.10 -7.11
C TYR A 328 -13.35 13.67 -7.45
N THR A 329 -12.40 13.50 -8.36
CA THR A 329 -11.89 12.18 -8.78
C THR A 329 -11.31 11.38 -7.63
N ASP A 330 -10.70 12.03 -6.63
CA ASP A 330 -10.14 11.34 -5.47
C ASP A 330 -11.24 10.73 -4.60
N ILE A 331 -12.37 11.43 -4.44
CA ILE A 331 -13.54 10.90 -3.72
C ILE A 331 -14.14 9.73 -4.50
N LEU A 332 -14.25 9.86 -5.82
CA LEU A 332 -14.71 8.77 -6.68
C LEU A 332 -13.76 7.56 -6.63
N ALA A 333 -12.45 7.77 -6.59
CA ALA A 333 -11.47 6.69 -6.45
C ALA A 333 -11.65 5.92 -5.13
N VAL A 334 -11.97 6.61 -4.02
CA VAL A 334 -12.31 5.94 -2.76
C VAL A 334 -13.63 5.16 -2.89
N VAL A 335 -14.63 5.68 -3.60
CA VAL A 335 -15.85 4.91 -3.92
C VAL A 335 -15.49 3.65 -4.73
N GLU A 336 -14.63 3.75 -5.74
CA GLU A 336 -14.19 2.61 -6.54
C GLU A 336 -13.45 1.57 -5.70
N GLN A 337 -12.59 1.97 -4.75
CA GLN A 337 -11.95 1.05 -3.81
C GLN A 337 -12.98 0.20 -3.07
N GLN A 338 -14.07 0.81 -2.61
CA GLN A 338 -15.16 0.09 -1.96
C GLN A 338 -15.84 -0.90 -2.93
N VAL A 339 -16.07 -0.53 -4.18
CA VAL A 339 -16.63 -1.46 -5.19
C VAL A 339 -15.68 -2.64 -5.41
N LEU A 340 -14.40 -2.36 -5.68
CA LEU A 340 -13.36 -3.36 -5.88
C LEU A 340 -13.23 -4.33 -4.70
N ALA A 341 -13.42 -3.81 -3.48
CA ALA A 341 -13.32 -4.62 -2.27
C ALA A 341 -14.45 -5.66 -2.12
N HIS A 342 -15.61 -5.41 -2.73
CA HIS A 342 -16.74 -6.32 -2.67
C HIS A 342 -16.71 -7.44 -3.70
N ALA A 343 -15.87 -7.34 -4.74
CA ALA A 343 -15.70 -8.39 -5.75
C ALA A 343 -15.29 -9.74 -5.13
N ASP A 344 -15.61 -10.85 -5.81
CA ASP A 344 -15.19 -12.18 -5.38
C ASP A 344 -13.71 -12.41 -5.68
N PHE A 345 -13.22 -11.89 -6.82
CA PHE A 345 -11.79 -11.85 -7.14
C PHE A 345 -11.39 -10.45 -7.64
N PHE A 346 -10.23 -9.95 -7.22
CA PHE A 346 -9.73 -8.62 -7.59
C PHE A 346 -8.34 -8.68 -8.25
N VAL A 347 -8.15 -7.96 -9.35
CA VAL A 347 -6.83 -7.73 -9.97
C VAL A 347 -6.44 -6.27 -9.82
N GLY A 348 -5.37 -5.99 -9.09
CA GLY A 348 -4.83 -4.65 -8.90
C GLY A 348 -3.53 -4.41 -9.65
N SER A 349 -2.94 -3.23 -9.44
CA SER A 349 -1.57 -2.88 -9.83
C SER A 349 -0.69 -2.82 -8.59
N GLU A 350 0.52 -3.39 -8.66
CA GLU A 350 1.52 -3.36 -7.58
C GLU A 350 1.95 -1.93 -7.21
N LEU A 351 1.85 -0.99 -8.16
CA LEU A 351 2.35 0.37 -8.03
C LEU A 351 1.29 1.39 -7.62
N SER A 352 0.02 1.02 -7.55
CA SER A 352 -1.07 1.98 -7.32
C SER A 352 -1.66 1.88 -5.92
N SER A 353 -1.65 3.02 -5.21
CA SER A 353 -2.29 3.18 -3.90
C SER A 353 -3.80 2.91 -3.93
N THR A 354 -4.49 3.15 -5.05
CA THR A 354 -5.90 2.76 -5.21
C THR A 354 -6.08 1.24 -5.10
N SER A 355 -5.17 0.47 -5.71
CA SER A 355 -5.20 -0.99 -5.58
C SER A 355 -4.94 -1.41 -4.13
N GLY A 356 -4.01 -0.75 -3.43
CA GLY A 356 -3.71 -1.08 -2.04
C GLY A 356 -4.82 -0.70 -1.07
N GLY A 357 -5.51 0.42 -1.33
CA GLY A 357 -6.74 0.78 -0.62
C GLY A 357 -7.83 -0.29 -0.77
N ALA A 358 -8.07 -0.74 -2.01
CA ALA A 358 -8.99 -1.85 -2.26
C ALA A 358 -8.58 -3.14 -1.55
N ILE A 359 -7.29 -3.52 -1.55
CA ILE A 359 -6.80 -4.70 -0.82
C ILE A 359 -7.00 -4.53 0.69
N ASN A 360 -6.71 -3.36 1.25
CA ASN A 360 -6.92 -3.08 2.67
C ASN A 360 -8.41 -3.18 3.05
N ASP A 361 -9.31 -2.63 2.23
CA ASP A 361 -10.76 -2.78 2.41
C ASP A 361 -11.18 -4.26 2.33
N ARG A 362 -10.60 -5.04 1.40
CA ARG A 362 -10.85 -6.50 1.30
C ARG A 362 -10.42 -7.22 2.57
N THR A 363 -9.22 -6.95 3.07
CA THR A 363 -8.71 -7.52 4.31
C THR A 363 -9.61 -7.15 5.49
N ALA A 364 -10.06 -5.89 5.57
CA ALA A 364 -10.98 -5.44 6.61
C ALA A 364 -12.37 -6.11 6.52
N LEU A 365 -12.80 -6.52 5.32
CA LEU A 365 -14.01 -7.31 5.08
C LEU A 365 -13.81 -8.82 5.35
N GLY A 366 -12.61 -9.25 5.76
CA GLY A 366 -12.30 -10.66 6.01
C GLY A 366 -12.18 -11.49 4.73
N LYS A 367 -11.86 -10.87 3.59
CA LYS A 367 -11.59 -11.59 2.35
C LYS A 367 -10.22 -12.27 2.45
N GLU A 368 -10.17 -13.51 1.99
CA GLU A 368 -8.96 -14.32 1.98
C GLU A 368 -7.91 -13.81 0.99
N GLU A 369 -6.64 -14.09 1.27
CA GLU A 369 -5.51 -13.58 0.47
C GLU A 369 -5.53 -14.09 -0.99
N TRP A 370 -5.98 -15.32 -1.22
CA TRP A 370 -6.09 -15.89 -2.56
C TRP A 370 -7.07 -15.13 -3.46
N SER A 371 -7.95 -14.30 -2.90
CA SER A 371 -9.03 -13.63 -3.63
C SER A 371 -8.57 -12.39 -4.41
N TRP A 372 -7.27 -12.16 -4.52
CA TRP A 372 -6.73 -11.08 -5.32
C TRP A 372 -5.35 -11.38 -5.89
N SER A 373 -4.97 -10.64 -6.92
CA SER A 373 -3.62 -10.64 -7.48
C SER A 373 -3.22 -9.23 -7.93
N LEU A 374 -1.93 -9.05 -8.21
CA LEU A 374 -1.37 -7.80 -8.70
C LEU A 374 -0.76 -8.03 -10.08
N LEU A 375 -0.93 -7.04 -10.95
CA LEU A 375 -0.16 -6.90 -12.17
C LEU A 375 1.09 -6.09 -11.87
N GLY A 376 2.22 -6.71 -12.17
CA GLY A 376 3.53 -6.09 -12.12
C GLY A 376 3.85 -5.30 -13.38
N ARG A 377 4.83 -4.42 -13.28
CA ARG A 377 5.34 -3.64 -14.43
C ARG A 377 5.84 -4.52 -15.58
N HIS A 378 6.31 -5.73 -15.27
CA HIS A 378 6.97 -6.65 -16.20
C HIS A 378 6.08 -7.79 -16.72
N ASP A 379 4.81 -7.82 -16.31
CA ASP A 379 3.85 -8.88 -16.68
C ASP A 379 3.37 -8.83 -18.13
#